data_AF-A0A5B9M5D5-F1
#
_entry.id   AF-A0A5B9M5D5-F1
#
_cell.length_a   1.000
_cell.length_b   1.000
_cell.length_c   1.000
_cell.angle_alpha   90.00
_cell.angle_beta   90.00
_cell.angle_gamma   90.00
#
_symmetry.space_group_name_H-M   'P 1'
#
loop_
_entity.id
_entity.type
_entity.pdbx_description
1 polymer ?
#
loop_
_entity_poly.entity_id
_entity_poly.type
_entity_poly.pdbx_seq_one_letter_code
_entity_poly.pdbx_strand_id
1 'polypeptide(L)' 'MYLMQKKSNKKIIHNSDVLVVTGSTVANGTFEDIMAMASDKRVIFYGTTIAGLAALMGVERFCPLSE' A
#
# COMPACT_ATOMS: atom_id res chain seq x y z
N MET A 1 -1.58 1.95 -12.38
CA MET A 1 -2.20 1.33 -11.19
C MET A 1 -1.98 -0.18 -11.27
N TYR A 2 -1.13 -0.73 -10.41
CA TYR A 2 -0.81 -2.17 -10.40
C TYR A 2 -1.19 -2.80 -9.07
N LEU A 3 -1.92 -3.91 -9.11
CA LEU A 3 -2.20 -4.76 -7.95
C LEU A 3 -1.01 -5.71 -7.76
N MET A 4 -0.36 -5.65 -6.59
CA MET A 4 0.89 -6.37 -6.34
C MET A 4 0.67 -7.86 -6.01
N GLN A 5 1.21 -8.75 -6.85
CA GLN A 5 1.34 -10.19 -6.61
C GLN A 5 2.84 -10.56 -6.57
N LYS A 6 3.25 -11.37 -5.58
CA LYS A 6 4.63 -11.65 -5.09
C LYS A 6 5.76 -11.88 -6.12
N LYS A 7 5.48 -12.10 -7.40
CA LYS A 7 6.48 -12.55 -8.41
C LYS A 7 7.12 -11.44 -9.26
N SER A 8 6.68 -10.17 -9.19
CA SER A 8 7.28 -9.09 -10.00
C SER A 8 7.28 -7.69 -9.35
N ASN A 9 7.20 -7.62 -8.02
CA ASN A 9 6.96 -6.37 -7.30
C ASN A 9 8.05 -5.31 -7.53
N LYS A 10 9.35 -5.64 -7.47
CA LYS A 10 10.42 -4.62 -7.54
C LYS A 10 10.45 -3.81 -8.85
N LYS A 11 10.32 -4.48 -10.00
CA LYS A 11 10.33 -3.80 -11.32
C LYS A 11 9.10 -2.91 -11.50
N ILE A 12 7.95 -3.37 -11.04
CA ILE A 12 6.69 -2.64 -11.14
C ILE A 12 6.72 -1.40 -10.25
N ILE A 13 7.23 -1.54 -9.01
CA ILE A 13 7.39 -0.42 -8.07
C ILE A 13 8.34 0.63 -8.68
N HIS A 14 9.50 0.19 -9.17
CA HIS A 14 10.48 1.09 -9.77
C HIS A 14 9.90 1.91 -10.94
N ASN A 15 9.13 1.26 -11.82
CA ASN A 15 8.51 1.90 -12.98
C ASN A 15 7.19 2.64 -12.68
N SER A 16 6.77 2.73 -11.42
CA SER A 16 5.54 3.44 -11.03
C SER A 16 5.87 4.78 -10.39
N ASP A 17 5.08 5.81 -10.72
CA ASP A 17 5.12 7.11 -10.03
C ASP A 17 4.32 7.08 -8.73
N VAL A 18 3.23 6.30 -8.71
CA VAL A 18 2.32 6.14 -7.55
C VAL A 18 1.93 4.67 -7.40
N LEU A 19 1.95 4.17 -6.17
CA LEU A 19 1.47 2.84 -5.82
C LEU A 19 0.11 2.95 -5.14
N VAL A 20 -0.81 2.08 -5.54
CA VAL A 20 -2.08 1.87 -4.85
C VAL A 20 -2.06 0.45 -4.29
N VAL A 21 -2.12 0.34 -2.97
CA VAL A 21 -1.87 -0.93 -2.25
C VAL A 21 -3.08 -1.28 -1.42
N THR A 22 -3.58 -2.51 -1.49
CA THR A 22 -4.70 -2.94 -0.62
C THR A 22 -4.32 -2.88 0.87
N GLY A 23 -5.26 -2.46 1.71
CA GLY A 23 -5.12 -2.44 3.15
C GLY A 23 -5.05 -3.82 3.80
N SER A 24 -5.43 -4.89 3.07
CA SER A 24 -5.27 -6.27 3.55
C SER A 24 -3.80 -6.70 3.74
N THR A 25 -2.85 -5.88 3.30
CA THR A 25 -1.42 -6.03 3.56
C THR A 25 -1.06 -6.02 5.05
N VAL A 26 -1.87 -5.31 5.86
CA VAL A 26 -1.75 -5.34 7.32
C VAL A 26 -2.15 -6.69 7.87
N ALA A 27 -3.28 -7.24 7.40
CA ALA A 27 -3.81 -8.51 7.89
C ALA A 27 -2.96 -9.72 7.46
N ASN A 28 -2.27 -9.64 6.32
CA ASN A 28 -1.43 -10.72 5.81
C ASN A 28 0.08 -10.53 6.08
N GLY A 29 0.46 -9.50 6.85
CA GLY A 29 1.84 -9.28 7.28
C GLY A 29 2.82 -8.89 6.16
N THR A 30 2.36 -8.18 5.13
CA THR A 30 3.21 -7.73 4.00
C THR A 30 3.31 -6.20 3.89
N PHE A 31 2.74 -5.47 4.85
CA PHE A 31 2.75 -4.01 4.88
C PHE A 31 4.18 -3.44 4.92
N GLU A 32 5.02 -3.94 5.83
CA GLU A 32 6.38 -3.47 6.06
C GLU A 32 7.27 -3.72 4.85
N ASP A 33 7.14 -4.90 4.22
CA ASP A 33 7.88 -5.25 3.00
C ASP A 33 7.57 -4.29 1.85
N ILE A 34 6.29 -3.91 1.70
CA ILE A 34 5.86 -2.96 0.66
C ILE A 34 6.40 -1.56 0.96
N MET A 35 6.31 -1.12 2.22
CA MET A 35 6.86 0.19 2.62
C MET A 35 8.37 0.26 2.42
N ALA A 36 9.10 -0.81 2.71
CA ALA A 36 10.55 -0.88 2.46
C ALA A 36 10.87 -0.82 0.96
N MET A 37 10.13 -1.56 0.13
CA MET A 37 10.33 -1.57 -1.33
C MET A 37 9.93 -0.26 -2.02
N ALA A 38 8.98 0.48 -1.45
CA ALA A 38 8.40 1.69 -2.02
C ALA A 38 8.83 2.97 -1.27
N SER A 39 9.95 2.94 -0.56
CA SER A 39 10.44 4.04 0.27
C SER A 39 10.70 5.34 -0.49
N ASP A 40 10.95 5.27 -1.80
CA ASP A 40 11.14 6.40 -2.72
C ASP A 40 9.87 6.77 -3.51
N LYS A 41 8.74 6.11 -3.25
CA LYS A 41 7.50 6.25 -4.02
C LYS A 41 6.37 6.78 -3.15
N ARG A 42 5.42 7.48 -3.79
CA ARG A 42 4.14 7.80 -3.16
C ARG A 42 3.28 6.53 -3.09
N VAL A 43 2.86 6.16 -1.89
CA VAL A 43 2.03 4.97 -1.63
C VAL A 43 0.69 5.39 -1.05
N ILE A 44 -0.40 4.99 -1.70
CA ILE A 44 -1.77 5.19 -1.23
C ILE A 44 -2.34 3.82 -0.88
N PHE A 45 -2.73 3.64 0.38
CA PHE A 45 -3.40 2.41 0.79
C PHE A 45 -4.91 2.48 0.57
N TYR A 46 -5.47 1.42 0.03
CA TYR A 46 -6.89 1.33 -0.34
C TYR A 46 -7.63 0.31 0.52
N GLY A 47 -8.78 0.72 1.05
CA GLY A 47 -9.70 -0.17 1.77
C GLY A 47 -9.80 0.11 3.27
N THR A 48 -10.68 -0.64 3.94
CA THR A 48 -11.07 -0.44 5.34
C THR A 48 -10.12 -1.11 6.32
N THR A 49 -9.51 -2.23 5.94
CA THR A 49 -8.62 -3.02 6.81
C THR A 49 -7.45 -2.21 7.38
N ILE A 50 -6.95 -1.23 6.62
CA ILE A 50 -5.82 -0.38 7.04
C ILE A 50 -6.25 0.89 7.77
N ALA A 51 -7.55 1.19 7.90
CA ALA A 51 -8.01 2.46 8.46
C ALA A 51 -7.39 2.80 9.83
N GLY A 52 -7.34 1.81 10.73
CA GLY A 52 -6.70 1.99 12.05
C GLY A 52 -5.20 2.23 11.95
N LEU A 53 -4.48 1.44 11.15
CA LEU A 53 -3.02 1.60 10.98
C LEU A 53 -2.69 2.95 10.31
N ALA A 54 -3.48 3.37 9.33
CA ALA A 54 -3.34 4.65 8.66
C ALA A 54 -3.48 5.81 9.65
N ALA A 55 -4.47 5.76 10.54
CA ALA A 55 -4.64 6.76 11.60
C ALA A 55 -3.47 6.78 12.60
N LEU A 56 -2.88 5.62 12.91
CA LEU A 56 -1.77 5.51 13.87
C LEU A 56 -0.41 5.90 13.28
N MET A 57 -0.14 5.51 12.04
CA MET A 57 1.17 5.68 11.40
C MET A 57 1.23 6.88 10.44
N GLY A 58 0.09 7.54 10.18
CA GLY A 58 0.01 8.67 9.27
C GLY A 58 0.26 8.31 7.80
N VAL A 59 0.04 7.05 7.40
CA VAL A 59 0.16 6.64 6.00
C VAL A 59 -1.06 7.06 5.19
N GLU A 60 -0.85 7.42 3.92
CA GLU A 60 -1.93 7.89 3.04
C GLU A 60 -2.93 6.75 2.77
N ARG A 61 -4.22 7.01 3.02
CA ARG A 61 -5.33 6.06 2.79
C ARG A 61 -6.41 6.69 1.93
N PHE A 62 -6.98 5.92 1.01
CA PHE A 62 -8.14 6.28 0.21
C PHE A 62 -9.21 5.18 0.24
N CYS A 63 -10.43 5.50 0.67
CA CYS A 63 -11.58 4.59 0.59
C CYS A 63 -12.90 5.39 0.60
N PRO A 64 -13.41 5.86 -0.55
CA PRO A 64 -14.51 6.82 -0.61
C PRO A 64 -15.87 6.27 -0.15
N LEU A 65 -16.00 4.94 -0.03
CA LEU A 65 -17.22 4.27 0.45
C LEU A 65 -17.13 3.87 1.93
N SER A 66 -16.04 4.21 2.60
CA SER A 66 -15.82 3.94 4.02
C SER A 66 -14.78 4.93 4.55
N GLU A 67 -15.27 6.11 4.90
CA GLU A 67 -14.56 7.14 5.67
C GLU A 67 -14.83 7.01 7.17
#